data_AF-A0A3N0DIK5-F1
#
_entry.id   AF-A0A3N0DIK5-F1
#
_cell.length_a   1.000
_cell.length_b   1.000
_cell.length_c   1.000
_cell.angle_alpha   90.00
_cell.angle_beta   90.00
_cell.angle_gamma   90.00
#
_symmetry.space_group_name_H-M   'P 1'
#
loop_
_entity.id
_entity.type
_entity.pdbx_description
1 polymer ?
#
loop_
_entity_poly.entity_id
_entity_poly.type
_entity_poly.pdbx_seq_one_letter_code
_entity_poly.pdbx_strand_id
1 'polypeptide(L)'
;MKVVVLTGAGISAESGVPTFRGPDGLWEGHRVEDVATPEAFDANRLLVQRFYDARRASLARVQPNAAHLALARLEQVLGEDLFLVTQNIDDLHERAGSRRVHHMHGELLSAWCTACDQRTHWNRTLADEPPCPG
;
A
#
# COMPACT_ATOMS: atom_id res chain seq x y z
N MET A 1 -13.69 0.97 26.10
CA MET A 1 -13.84 2.16 25.22
C MET A 1 -13.31 1.74 23.87
N LYS A 2 -14.02 1.95 22.77
CA LYS A 2 -13.53 1.55 21.45
C LYS A 2 -12.85 2.72 20.75
N VAL A 3 -11.68 2.48 20.17
CA VAL A 3 -10.86 3.46 19.45
C VAL A 3 -10.72 3.01 18.00
N VAL A 4 -10.97 3.93 17.07
CA VAL A 4 -10.69 3.72 15.65
C VAL A 4 -9.63 4.72 15.22
N VAL A 5 -8.59 4.23 14.55
CA VAL A 5 -7.53 5.06 13.96
C VAL A 5 -7.62 4.96 12.46
N LEU A 6 -7.63 6.10 11.77
CA LEU A 6 -7.50 6.18 10.32
C LEU A 6 -6.12 6.77 9.97
N THR A 7 -5.30 6.04 9.24
CA THR A 7 -4.01 6.53 8.75
C THR A 7 -4.03 6.81 7.25
N GLY A 8 -3.17 7.73 6.82
CA GLY A 8 -2.91 8.02 5.40
C GLY A 8 -1.42 8.22 5.16
N ALA A 9 -1.05 8.56 3.92
CA ALA A 9 0.34 8.46 3.44
C ALA A 9 1.35 9.27 4.28
N GLY A 10 0.91 10.32 4.96
CA GLY A 10 1.75 11.11 5.85
C GLY A 10 2.42 10.30 6.97
N ILE A 11 1.78 9.23 7.46
CA ILE A 11 2.40 8.38 8.50
C ILE A 11 3.64 7.65 7.99
N SER A 12 3.70 7.33 6.68
CA SER A 12 4.80 6.61 6.03
C SER A 12 5.88 7.54 5.47
N ALA A 13 5.68 8.87 5.50
CA ALA A 13 6.61 9.85 4.94
C ALA A 13 7.99 9.80 5.60
N GLU A 14 8.06 9.73 6.94
CA GLU A 14 9.31 9.61 7.69
C GLU A 14 10.01 8.25 7.49
N SER A 15 9.31 7.26 6.95
CA SER A 15 9.89 5.98 6.53
C SER A 15 10.52 6.04 5.14
N GLY A 16 10.41 7.18 4.44
CA GLY A 16 10.89 7.34 3.06
C GLY A 16 9.87 6.90 2.00
N VAL A 17 8.60 6.69 2.37
CA VAL A 17 7.51 6.43 1.41
C VAL A 17 6.95 7.77 0.92
N PRO A 18 7.00 8.06 -0.39
CA PRO A 18 6.45 9.29 -0.95
C PRO A 18 4.95 9.42 -0.69
N THR A 19 4.50 10.62 -0.30
CA THR A 19 3.08 10.87 -0.06
C THR A 19 2.27 10.90 -1.36
N PHE A 20 0.99 10.55 -1.27
CA PHE A 20 0.07 10.69 -2.39
C PHE A 20 -0.16 12.17 -2.71
N ARG A 21 0.27 12.62 -3.89
CA ARG A 21 0.40 14.02 -4.34
C ARG A 21 1.50 14.78 -3.60
N GLY A 22 2.63 14.94 -4.27
CA GLY A 22 3.70 15.85 -3.87
C GLY A 22 3.29 17.32 -4.00
N PRO A 23 4.16 18.25 -3.61
CA PRO A 23 3.90 19.70 -3.70
C PRO A 23 3.62 20.18 -5.14
N ASP A 24 4.10 19.43 -6.13
CA ASP A 24 3.92 19.65 -7.56
C ASP A 24 2.65 18.99 -8.13
N GLY A 25 1.87 18.30 -7.29
CA GLY A 25 0.66 17.58 -7.70
C GLY A 25 0.93 16.24 -8.40
N LEU A 26 2.19 15.83 -8.51
CA LEU A 26 2.60 14.56 -9.12
C LEU A 26 2.74 13.47 -8.04
N TRP A 27 2.68 12.21 -8.46
CA TRP A 27 3.01 11.05 -7.64
C TRP A 27 4.17 10.29 -8.29
N GLU A 28 5.37 10.41 -7.73
CA GLU A 28 6.62 9.91 -8.32
C GLU A 28 6.84 10.39 -9.77
N GLY A 29 6.56 11.67 -10.04
CA GLY A 29 6.74 12.25 -11.38
C GLY A 29 5.64 11.94 -12.39
N HIS A 30 4.57 11.25 -12.00
CA HIS A 30 3.39 11.01 -12.85
C HIS A 30 2.18 11.79 -12.38
N ARG A 31 1.29 12.17 -13.30
CA ARG A 31 -0.05 12.62 -12.93
C ARG A 31 -0.81 11.40 -12.38
N VAL A 32 -1.60 11.58 -11.34
CA VAL A 32 -2.33 10.48 -10.68
C VAL A 32 -3.26 9.77 -11.67
N GLU A 33 -3.92 10.54 -12.54
CA GLU A 33 -4.82 10.05 -13.58
C GLU A 33 -4.16 9.12 -14.59
N ASP A 34 -2.84 9.21 -14.79
CA ASP A 34 -2.10 8.39 -15.78
C ASP A 34 -1.74 7.00 -15.24
N VAL A 35 -1.93 6.78 -13.93
CA VAL A 35 -1.31 5.64 -13.23
C VAL A 35 -2.20 5.01 -12.15
N ALA A 36 -3.26 5.69 -11.71
CA ALA A 36 -4.12 5.24 -10.62
C ALA A 36 -5.61 5.31 -10.98
N THR A 37 -5.96 5.03 -12.23
CA THR A 37 -7.34 4.92 -12.72
C THR A 37 -7.52 3.62 -13.52
N PRO A 38 -8.71 3.00 -13.51
CA PRO A 38 -9.01 1.87 -14.39
C PRO A 38 -8.78 2.21 -15.88
N GLU A 39 -9.16 3.42 -16.29
CA GLU A 39 -9.01 3.89 -17.66
C GLU A 39 -7.54 3.98 -18.08
N ALA A 40 -6.65 4.42 -17.19
CA ALA A 40 -5.21 4.43 -17.47
C ALA A 40 -4.62 3.02 -17.54
N PHE A 41 -5.10 2.10 -16.70
CA PHE A 41 -4.68 0.71 -16.74
C PHE A 41 -5.07 0.05 -18.07
N ASP A 42 -6.25 0.33 -18.59
CA ASP A 42 -6.70 -0.18 -19.90
C ASP A 42 -5.98 0.51 -21.07
N ALA A 43 -5.73 1.82 -20.96
CA ALA A 43 -5.05 2.59 -22.00
C ALA A 43 -3.55 2.24 -22.12
N ASN A 44 -2.84 2.05 -21.01
CA ASN A 44 -1.42 1.73 -20.98
C ASN A 44 -1.03 0.86 -19.77
N ARG A 45 -1.41 -0.42 -19.82
CA ARG A 45 -1.13 -1.41 -18.78
C ARG A 45 0.35 -1.47 -18.39
N LEU A 46 1.25 -1.46 -19.36
CA LEU A 46 2.69 -1.56 -19.11
C LEU A 46 3.21 -0.39 -18.26
N LEU A 47 2.75 0.83 -18.53
CA LEU A 47 3.09 2.01 -17.73
C LEU A 47 2.62 1.85 -16.29
N VAL A 48 1.33 1.51 -16.10
CA VAL A 48 0.75 1.33 -14.76
C VAL A 48 1.46 0.21 -13.99
N GLN A 49 1.72 -0.92 -14.64
CA GLN A 49 2.42 -2.03 -13.99
C GLN A 49 3.85 -1.65 -13.59
N ARG A 50 4.62 -1.00 -14.47
CA ARG A 50 5.97 -0.51 -14.13
C ARG A 50 5.95 0.49 -12.98
N PHE A 51 4.94 1.35 -12.95
CA PHE A 51 4.74 2.34 -11.90
C PHE A 51 4.51 1.67 -10.52
N TYR A 52 3.67 0.63 -10.45
CA TYR A 52 3.45 -0.11 -9.20
C TYR A 52 4.61 -1.08 -8.88
N ASP A 53 5.28 -1.66 -9.87
CA ASP A 53 6.47 -2.50 -9.69
C ASP A 53 7.63 -1.70 -9.06
N ALA A 54 7.86 -0.47 -9.50
CA ALA A 54 8.84 0.42 -8.89
C ALA A 54 8.54 0.69 -7.41
N ARG A 55 7.26 0.91 -7.06
CA ARG A 55 6.83 1.10 -5.66
C ARG A 55 7.03 -0.15 -4.83
N ARG A 56 6.71 -1.32 -5.38
CA ARG A 56 6.90 -2.62 -4.71
C ARG A 56 8.39 -2.86 -4.41
N ALA A 57 9.26 -2.53 -5.36
CA ALA A 57 10.71 -2.61 -5.19
C ALA A 57 11.26 -1.60 -4.15
N SER A 58 10.70 -0.39 -4.10
CA SER A 58 11.06 0.63 -3.08
C SER A 58 10.57 0.25 -1.69
N LEU A 59 9.37 -0.34 -1.56
CA LEU A 59 8.79 -0.77 -0.27
C LEU A 59 9.70 -1.75 0.49
N ALA A 60 10.39 -2.64 -0.25
CA ALA A 60 11.34 -3.58 0.33
C ALA A 60 12.56 -2.91 1.03
N ARG A 61 12.80 -1.61 0.80
CA ARG A 61 13.96 -0.87 1.30
C ARG A 61 13.65 0.09 2.44
N VAL A 62 12.38 0.37 2.71
CA VAL A 62 11.94 1.25 3.81
C VAL A 62 11.65 0.44 5.06
N GLN A 63 11.59 1.07 6.23
CA GLN A 63 11.28 0.43 7.51
C GLN A 63 10.20 1.21 8.27
N PRO A 64 9.42 0.57 9.16
CA PRO A 64 8.46 1.28 9.98
C PRO A 64 9.13 2.33 10.85
N ASN A 65 8.54 3.51 10.95
CA ASN A 65 9.00 4.58 11.83
C ASN A 65 8.33 4.53 13.21
N ALA A 66 8.65 5.51 14.06
CA ALA A 66 8.14 5.60 15.43
C ALA A 66 6.61 5.64 15.53
N ALA A 67 5.91 6.23 14.55
CA ALA A 67 4.44 6.30 14.55
C ALA A 67 3.80 4.92 14.37
N HIS A 68 4.32 4.12 13.44
CA HIS A 68 3.86 2.73 13.24
C HIS A 68 4.10 1.89 14.50
N LEU A 69 5.30 1.99 15.07
CA LEU A 69 5.65 1.29 16.32
C LEU A 69 4.76 1.71 17.49
N ALA A 70 4.37 2.98 17.56
CA ALA A 70 3.45 3.47 18.58
C ALA A 70 2.04 2.89 18.43
N LEU A 71 1.53 2.76 17.20
CA LEU A 71 0.23 2.14 16.94
C LEU A 71 0.24 0.64 17.24
N ALA A 72 1.31 -0.08 16.90
CA ALA A 72 1.48 -1.48 17.29
C ALA A 72 1.49 -1.66 18.82
N ARG A 73 2.19 -0.79 19.56
CA ARG A 73 2.17 -0.79 21.04
C ARG A 73 0.79 -0.44 21.59
N LEU A 74 0.08 0.49 20.96
CA LEU A 74 -1.28 0.84 21.37
C LEU A 74 -2.24 -0.35 21.19
N GLU A 75 -2.09 -1.11 20.10
CA GLU A 75 -2.85 -2.34 19.88
C GLU A 75 -2.56 -3.39 20.96
N GLN A 76 -1.30 -3.52 21.41
CA GLN A 76 -0.95 -4.43 22.51
C GLN A 76 -1.65 -4.06 23.83
N VAL A 77 -1.85 -2.76 24.09
CA VAL A 77 -2.50 -2.27 25.30
C VAL A 77 -4.02 -2.39 25.23
N LEU A 78 -4.62 -2.07 24.07
CA LEU A 78 -6.09 -2.03 23.90
C LEU A 78 -6.69 -3.34 23.40
N GLY A 79 -5.89 -4.22 22.81
CA GLY A 79 -6.35 -5.47 22.20
C GLY A 79 -7.48 -5.22 21.21
N GLU A 80 -8.62 -5.88 21.42
CA GLU A 80 -9.74 -5.80 20.49
C GLU A 80 -10.49 -4.46 20.46
N ASP A 81 -10.20 -3.58 21.41
CA ASP A 81 -10.80 -2.25 21.48
C ASP A 81 -10.17 -1.24 20.50
N LEU A 82 -9.03 -1.55 19.86
CA LEU A 82 -8.42 -0.71 18.82
C LEU A 82 -8.65 -1.28 17.42
N PHE A 83 -9.29 -0.53 16.53
CA PHE A 83 -9.40 -0.88 15.12
C PHE A 83 -8.59 0.10 14.25
N LEU A 84 -7.60 -0.42 13.51
CA LEU A 84 -6.74 0.36 12.65
C LEU A 84 -7.19 0.24 11.19
N VAL A 85 -7.62 1.35 10.61
CA VAL A 85 -7.92 1.48 9.18
C VAL A 85 -6.82 2.30 8.52
N THR A 86 -6.33 1.86 7.37
CA THR A 86 -5.30 2.59 6.62
C THR A 86 -5.74 2.80 5.18
N GLN A 87 -5.51 4.03 4.69
CA GLN A 87 -5.58 4.36 3.27
C GLN A 87 -4.30 3.97 2.51
N ASN A 88 -3.24 3.60 3.24
CA ASN A 88 -1.98 3.21 2.64
C ASN A 88 -2.07 1.81 2.07
N ILE A 89 -1.27 1.58 1.03
CA ILE A 89 -1.10 0.27 0.40
C ILE A 89 0.23 -0.39 0.81
N ASP A 90 1.07 0.29 1.60
CA ASP A 90 2.30 -0.28 2.18
C ASP A 90 2.01 -1.22 3.36
N ASP A 91 2.98 -2.05 3.74
CA ASP A 91 2.88 -3.05 4.82
C ASP A 91 3.58 -2.60 6.13
N LEU A 92 3.76 -1.29 6.33
CA LEU A 92 4.57 -0.79 7.44
C LEU A 92 3.90 -0.95 8.80
N HIS A 93 2.57 -1.01 8.86
CA HIS A 93 1.83 -1.30 10.09
C HIS A 93 2.06 -2.75 10.54
N GLU A 94 1.93 -3.69 9.62
CA GLU A 94 2.14 -5.12 9.82
C GLU A 94 3.58 -5.37 10.29
N ARG A 95 4.55 -4.75 9.59
CA ARG A 95 5.97 -4.85 9.93
C ARG A 95 6.32 -4.21 11.28
N ALA A 96 5.56 -3.19 11.72
CA ALA A 96 5.69 -2.62 13.06
C ALA A 96 5.10 -3.52 14.15
N GLY A 97 4.30 -4.52 13.77
CA GLY A 97 3.68 -5.48 14.68
C GLY A 97 2.18 -5.32 14.84
N SER A 98 1.54 -4.42 14.10
CA SER A 98 0.08 -4.35 14.07
C SER A 98 -0.52 -5.60 13.44
N ARG A 99 -1.63 -6.10 13.99
CA ARG A 99 -2.26 -7.36 13.54
C ARG A 99 -3.65 -7.18 12.95
N ARG A 100 -4.41 -6.18 13.40
CA ARG A 100 -5.78 -5.91 12.94
C ARG A 100 -5.85 -4.63 12.12
N VAL A 101 -5.22 -4.69 10.94
CA VAL A 101 -5.16 -3.59 9.98
C VAL A 101 -6.20 -3.82 8.89
N HIS A 102 -6.98 -2.79 8.57
CA HIS A 102 -7.91 -2.79 7.45
C HIS A 102 -7.40 -1.86 6.34
N HIS A 103 -6.94 -2.44 5.23
CA HIS A 103 -6.51 -1.71 4.04
C HIS A 103 -7.70 -1.32 3.15
N MET A 104 -8.20 -0.10 3.31
CA MET A 104 -9.37 0.34 2.54
C MET A 104 -9.08 0.59 1.05
N HIS A 105 -7.81 0.73 0.67
CA HIS A 105 -7.37 0.92 -0.72
C HIS A 105 -6.56 -0.28 -1.26
N GLY A 106 -6.63 -1.43 -0.59
CA GLY A 106 -5.86 -2.63 -0.94
C GLY A 106 -4.39 -2.58 -0.51
N GLU A 107 -3.62 -3.53 -1.02
CA GLU A 107 -2.25 -3.80 -0.57
C GLU A 107 -1.30 -3.87 -1.78
N LEU A 108 -0.12 -3.25 -1.66
CA LEU A 108 0.87 -3.19 -2.73
C LEU A 108 1.58 -4.54 -2.96
N LEU A 109 1.65 -5.37 -1.90
CA LEU A 109 2.16 -6.74 -1.95
C LEU A 109 1.06 -7.76 -2.29
N SER A 110 0.09 -7.35 -3.11
CA SER A 110 -0.99 -8.19 -3.61
C SER A 110 -1.15 -8.02 -5.12
N ALA A 111 -1.51 -9.09 -5.82
CA ALA A 111 -1.88 -9.07 -7.23
C ALA A 111 -3.31 -9.61 -7.39
N TRP A 112 -4.06 -8.99 -8.30
CA TRP A 112 -5.43 -9.39 -8.65
C TRP A 112 -5.47 -9.92 -10.08
N CYS A 113 -5.94 -11.15 -10.25
CA CYS A 113 -6.20 -11.72 -11.56
C CYS A 113 -7.58 -11.28 -12.06
N THR A 114 -7.64 -10.53 -13.14
CA THR A 114 -8.90 -10.05 -13.72
C THR A 114 -9.70 -11.14 -14.45
N ALA A 115 -9.14 -12.34 -14.62
CA ALA A 115 -9.82 -13.47 -15.28
C ALA A 115 -10.55 -14.40 -14.29
N CYS A 116 -9.93 -14.71 -13.14
CA CYS A 116 -10.49 -15.62 -12.13
C CYS A 116 -10.86 -14.93 -10.80
N ASP A 117 -10.67 -13.61 -10.71
CA ASP A 117 -10.93 -12.77 -9.52
C ASP A 117 -10.13 -13.14 -8.25
N GLN A 118 -9.14 -14.04 -8.37
CA GLN A 118 -8.25 -14.36 -7.26
C GLN A 118 -7.30 -13.21 -6.93
N ARG A 119 -7.10 -12.99 -5.62
CA ARG A 119 -6.09 -12.07 -5.07
C ARG A 119 -5.05 -12.89 -4.33
N THR A 120 -3.78 -12.67 -4.65
CA THR A 120 -2.68 -13.42 -4.06
C THR A 120 -1.57 -12.48 -3.61
N HIS A 121 -0.87 -12.86 -2.54
CA HIS A 121 0.33 -12.14 -2.12
C HIS A 121 1.35 -12.16 -3.27
N TRP A 122 1.86 -10.99 -3.65
CA TRP A 122 2.74 -10.84 -4.80
C TRP A 122 3.82 -9.80 -4.54
N ASN A 123 5.08 -10.21 -4.64
CA ASN A 123 6.25 -9.36 -4.42
C ASN A 123 7.21 -9.31 -5.62
N ARG A 124 6.79 -9.82 -6.79
CA ARG A 124 7.57 -9.85 -8.03
C ARG A 124 7.04 -8.81 -9.03
N THR A 125 7.71 -8.66 -10.18
CA THR A 125 7.26 -7.82 -11.30
C THR A 125 5.91 -8.29 -11.85
N LEU A 126 5.01 -7.36 -12.19
CA LEU A 126 3.76 -7.63 -12.91
C LEU A 126 3.79 -7.09 -14.35
N ALA A 127 4.73 -6.18 -14.67
CA ALA A 127 4.93 -5.65 -16.03
C ALA A 127 5.27 -6.73 -17.07
N ASP A 128 5.77 -7.90 -16.65
CA ASP A 128 6.06 -9.04 -17.52
C ASP A 128 4.82 -9.95 -17.75
N GLU A 129 3.65 -9.52 -17.29
CA GLU A 129 2.37 -10.24 -17.40
C GLU A 129 2.46 -11.73 -17.01
N PRO A 130 2.92 -12.03 -15.78
CA PRO A 130 3.06 -13.41 -15.34
C PRO A 130 1.69 -14.11 -15.32
N PRO A 131 1.66 -15.44 -15.60
CA PRO A 131 0.42 -16.19 -15.53
C PRO A 131 -0.14 -16.17 -14.11
N CYS A 132 -1.47 -16.26 -14.00
CA CYS A 132 -2.12 -16.43 -12.72
C CYS A 132 -1.57 -17.67 -12.00
N PRO A 133 -1.20 -17.58 -10.71
CA PRO A 133 -0.63 -18.71 -9.98
C PRO A 133 -1.66 -19.80 -9.60
N GLY A 134 -2.95 -19.58 -9.86
CA GLY A 134 -4.06 -20.49 -9.52
C GLY A 134 -5.28 -20.34 -10.42
#